data_AF-A0A1F0QZ27-F1
#
_entry.id   AF-A0A1F0QZ27-F1
#
_cell.length_a   1.000
_cell.length_b   1.000
_cell.length_c   1.000
_cell.angle_alpha   90.00
_cell.angle_beta   90.00
_cell.angle_gamma   90.00
#
_symmetry.space_group_name_H-M   'P 1'
#
loop_
_entity.id
_entity.type
_entity.pdbx_description
1 polymer ?
#
loop_
_entity_poly.entity_id
_entity_poly.type
_entity_poly.pdbx_seq_one_letter_code
_entity_poly.pdbx_strand_id
1 'polypeptide(L)'
;MSIYIDPPVWPAHSTVFSHLISDVSLTELHEFAAAAGISERAFDRDHYDVPAHLYEDLVRAGAKELSGAQLTRTLIASGLRIPLKERPEKIRPRLLRAWEAAFTPRLKRMEVPAELRAQLTAQVAELGESLLQAWEQPHRAYHHSGHLSQMLTDLDRLYAHRAQAGSTPLALILAAWFHDAVYEGAPGEDERRSEQLAGTSLEPLVAAGLLSTDELQMVSLLVRATATHELPESAELPAGYEVTDIEFFLDADMAILAADSVRYRRYLHGVRSEYSHFDDEAFRTGRTTFLRSVLGRERIFLSEEALTLWEEPAQANLRAELSEWEQDPQRLLQTLAS
;
A
#
# COMPACT_ATOMS: atom_id res chain seq x y z
N MET A 1 -2.36 -7.80 -28.68
CA MET A 1 -3.57 -7.35 -28.00
C MET A 1 -4.40 -8.52 -27.55
N SER A 2 -4.44 -8.71 -26.23
CA SER A 2 -5.26 -9.71 -25.56
C SER A 2 -6.37 -8.97 -24.82
N ILE A 3 -7.26 -8.36 -25.60
CA ILE A 3 -8.42 -7.65 -25.07
C ILE A 3 -9.58 -8.63 -24.97
N TYR A 4 -10.27 -8.63 -23.83
CA TYR A 4 -11.42 -9.49 -23.57
C TYR A 4 -12.64 -8.68 -23.15
N ILE A 5 -13.81 -9.15 -23.53
CA ILE A 5 -15.10 -8.52 -23.21
C ILE A 5 -16.13 -9.57 -22.79
N ASP A 6 -16.98 -9.28 -21.81
CA ASP A 6 -18.12 -10.15 -21.46
C ASP A 6 -19.42 -9.71 -22.17
N PRO A 7 -20.39 -10.62 -22.39
CA PRO A 7 -21.69 -10.24 -22.89
C PRO A 7 -22.36 -9.20 -21.99
N PRO A 8 -23.09 -8.22 -22.54
CA PRO A 8 -23.65 -7.13 -21.75
C PRO A 8 -24.82 -7.62 -20.88
N VAL A 9 -24.55 -7.87 -19.60
CA VAL A 9 -25.53 -8.44 -18.66
C VAL A 9 -25.71 -7.59 -17.40
N TRP A 10 -24.86 -6.59 -17.15
CA TRP A 10 -24.87 -5.81 -15.92
C TRP A 10 -25.79 -4.58 -16.02
N PRO A 11 -26.92 -4.54 -15.29
CA PRO A 11 -27.89 -3.46 -15.44
C PRO A 11 -27.46 -2.18 -14.70
N ALA A 12 -27.33 -1.08 -15.43
CA ALA A 12 -27.11 0.26 -14.86
C ALA A 12 -27.59 1.34 -15.85
N HIS A 13 -27.89 2.55 -15.39
CA HIS A 13 -28.22 3.70 -16.25
C HIS A 13 -29.22 3.40 -17.40
N SER A 14 -30.25 2.59 -17.13
CA SER A 14 -31.26 2.17 -18.12
C SER A 14 -30.73 1.37 -19.33
N THR A 15 -29.54 0.79 -19.22
CA THR A 15 -28.95 -0.15 -20.19
C THR A 15 -28.33 -1.34 -19.45
N VAL A 16 -27.79 -2.29 -20.20
CA VAL A 16 -26.82 -3.28 -19.70
C VAL A 16 -25.42 -2.93 -20.15
N PHE A 17 -24.43 -3.32 -19.36
CA PHE A 17 -23.02 -3.08 -19.57
C PHE A 17 -22.25 -4.39 -19.67
N SER A 18 -21.21 -4.34 -20.49
CA SER A 18 -20.08 -5.27 -20.57
C SER A 18 -18.89 -4.68 -19.83
N HIS A 19 -17.95 -5.54 -19.45
CA HIS A 19 -16.64 -5.18 -18.94
C HIS A 19 -15.59 -5.55 -19.97
N LEU A 20 -14.70 -4.60 -20.26
CA LEU A 20 -13.59 -4.76 -21.19
C LEU A 20 -12.27 -4.73 -20.41
N ILE A 21 -11.43 -5.76 -20.57
CA ILE A 21 -10.17 -5.93 -19.84
C ILE A 21 -9.01 -6.24 -20.78
N SER A 22 -7.79 -6.04 -20.28
CA SER A 22 -6.58 -6.71 -20.78
C SER A 22 -6.10 -7.72 -19.73
N ASP A 23 -5.37 -8.74 -20.17
CA ASP A 23 -4.57 -9.62 -19.30
C ASP A 23 -3.07 -9.32 -19.35
N VAL A 24 -2.67 -8.29 -20.11
CA VAL A 24 -1.27 -7.88 -20.31
C VAL A 24 -1.01 -6.49 -19.75
N SER A 25 -1.79 -5.48 -20.15
CA SER A 25 -1.51 -4.08 -19.81
C SER A 25 -2.72 -3.17 -19.77
N LEU A 26 -2.69 -2.17 -18.88
CA LEU A 26 -3.69 -1.09 -18.91
C LEU A 26 -3.44 -0.19 -20.12
N THR A 27 -2.19 -0.05 -20.55
CA THR A 27 -1.82 0.71 -21.74
C THR A 27 -2.51 0.19 -23.01
N GLU A 28 -2.46 -1.11 -23.30
CA GLU A 28 -3.13 -1.67 -24.49
C GLU A 28 -4.66 -1.59 -24.37
N LEU A 29 -5.17 -1.67 -23.13
CA LEU A 29 -6.60 -1.50 -22.86
C LEU A 29 -7.05 -0.07 -23.15
N HIS A 30 -6.29 0.93 -22.72
CA HIS A 30 -6.54 2.33 -23.00
C HIS A 30 -6.44 2.64 -24.49
N GLU A 31 -5.41 2.14 -25.18
CA GLU A 31 -5.25 2.30 -26.62
C GLU A 31 -6.42 1.69 -27.41
N PHE A 32 -6.84 0.48 -27.05
CA PHE A 32 -7.97 -0.19 -27.69
C PHE A 32 -9.29 0.56 -27.43
N ALA A 33 -9.52 0.99 -26.19
CA ALA A 33 -10.71 1.75 -25.81
C ALA A 33 -10.78 3.10 -26.53
N ALA A 34 -9.66 3.83 -26.60
CA ALA A 34 -9.56 5.10 -27.32
C ALA A 34 -9.79 4.94 -28.83
N ALA A 35 -9.21 3.90 -29.44
CA ALA A 35 -9.44 3.58 -30.86
C ALA A 35 -10.91 3.26 -31.18
N ALA A 36 -11.64 2.71 -30.20
CA ALA A 36 -13.06 2.42 -30.29
C ALA A 36 -13.97 3.60 -29.86
N GLY A 37 -13.41 4.75 -29.50
CA GLY A 37 -14.16 5.93 -29.08
C GLY A 37 -14.80 5.84 -27.68
N ILE A 38 -14.32 4.92 -26.83
CA ILE A 38 -14.77 4.80 -25.44
C ILE A 38 -14.11 5.91 -24.62
N SER A 39 -14.91 6.62 -23.82
CA SER A 39 -14.40 7.66 -22.92
C SER A 39 -13.57 7.06 -21.79
N GLU A 40 -12.41 7.66 -21.46
CA GLU A 40 -11.63 7.33 -20.26
C GLU A 40 -12.44 7.39 -18.96
N ARG A 41 -13.55 8.14 -18.91
CA ARG A 41 -14.45 8.16 -17.74
C ARG A 41 -15.15 6.83 -17.47
N ALA A 42 -15.21 5.95 -18.47
CA ALA A 42 -15.75 4.60 -18.32
C ALA A 42 -14.72 3.62 -17.76
N PHE A 43 -13.47 4.04 -17.54
CA PHE A 43 -12.45 3.22 -16.91
C PHE A 43 -12.60 3.19 -15.38
N ASP A 44 -12.79 2.01 -14.81
CA ASP A 44 -12.86 1.76 -13.37
C ASP A 44 -11.60 1.05 -12.86
N ARG A 45 -10.46 1.75 -12.97
CA ARG A 45 -9.12 1.38 -12.48
C ARG A 45 -8.46 0.15 -13.13
N ASP A 46 -9.20 -0.88 -13.49
CA ASP A 46 -8.67 -2.14 -14.06
C ASP A 46 -9.49 -2.71 -15.23
N HIS A 47 -10.61 -2.06 -15.57
CA HIS A 47 -11.47 -2.43 -16.69
C HIS A 47 -12.27 -1.21 -17.18
N TYR A 48 -12.86 -1.32 -18.36
CA TYR A 48 -13.85 -0.36 -18.86
C TYR A 48 -15.27 -0.91 -18.74
N ASP A 49 -16.19 -0.08 -18.25
CA ASP A 49 -17.64 -0.30 -18.32
C ASP A 49 -18.17 0.14 -19.70
N VAL A 50 -18.54 -0.83 -20.52
CA VAL A 50 -18.94 -0.62 -21.91
C VAL A 50 -20.46 -0.79 -22.05
N PRO A 51 -21.20 0.22 -22.55
CA PRO A 51 -22.64 0.07 -22.79
C PRO A 51 -22.92 -0.92 -23.93
N ALA A 52 -24.03 -1.66 -23.82
CA ALA A 52 -24.42 -2.73 -24.73
C ALA A 52 -24.32 -2.41 -26.24
N HIS A 53 -24.60 -1.17 -26.64
CA HIS A 53 -24.59 -0.78 -28.06
C HIS A 53 -23.19 -0.75 -28.69
N LEU A 54 -22.12 -0.71 -27.88
CA LEU A 54 -20.73 -0.77 -28.37
C LEU A 54 -20.18 -2.21 -28.43
N TYR A 55 -20.87 -3.17 -27.82
CA TYR A 55 -20.38 -4.54 -27.65
C TYR A 55 -20.00 -5.21 -28.97
N GLU A 56 -20.91 -5.22 -29.96
CA GLU A 56 -20.66 -5.87 -31.25
C GLU A 56 -19.50 -5.22 -32.02
N ASP A 57 -19.33 -3.90 -31.90
CA ASP A 57 -18.26 -3.16 -32.56
C ASP A 57 -16.89 -3.49 -31.96
N LEU A 58 -16.81 -3.66 -30.64
CA LEU A 58 -15.57 -4.06 -29.96
C LEU A 58 -15.18 -5.50 -30.28
N VAL A 59 -16.15 -6.42 -30.33
CA VAL A 59 -15.90 -7.80 -30.77
C VAL A 59 -15.38 -7.81 -32.21
N ARG A 60 -15.98 -7.00 -33.10
CA ARG A 60 -15.52 -6.85 -34.50
C ARG A 60 -14.13 -6.20 -34.60
N ALA A 61 -13.79 -5.31 -33.67
CA ALA A 61 -12.47 -4.68 -33.56
C ALA A 61 -11.39 -5.62 -32.98
N GLY A 62 -11.77 -6.82 -32.52
CA GLY A 62 -10.84 -7.87 -32.10
C GLY A 62 -10.87 -8.20 -30.60
N ALA A 63 -11.79 -7.62 -29.82
CA ALA A 63 -12.01 -8.05 -28.44
C ALA A 63 -12.55 -9.48 -28.41
N LYS A 64 -11.93 -10.34 -27.60
CA LYS A 64 -12.31 -11.75 -27.47
C LYS A 64 -13.41 -11.89 -26.42
N GLU A 65 -14.53 -12.45 -26.82
CA GLU A 65 -15.63 -12.71 -25.89
C GLU A 65 -15.26 -13.77 -24.85
N LEU A 66 -15.52 -13.49 -23.57
CA LEU A 66 -15.43 -14.42 -22.45
C LEU A 66 -16.69 -14.32 -21.59
N SER A 67 -17.11 -15.41 -20.94
CA SER A 67 -18.12 -15.28 -19.87
C SER A 67 -17.59 -14.39 -18.75
N GLY A 68 -18.46 -13.67 -18.02
CA GLY A 68 -18.03 -12.83 -16.89
C GLY A 68 -17.17 -13.57 -15.85
N ALA A 69 -17.44 -14.86 -15.62
CA ALA A 69 -16.63 -15.71 -14.74
C ALA A 69 -15.24 -16.07 -15.31
N GLN A 70 -15.11 -16.20 -16.63
CA GLN A 70 -13.79 -16.35 -17.27
C GLN A 70 -13.04 -15.01 -17.25
N LEU A 71 -13.72 -13.92 -17.60
CA LEU A 71 -13.17 -12.57 -17.62
C LEU A 71 -12.61 -12.17 -16.25
N THR A 72 -13.37 -12.40 -15.18
CA THR A 72 -12.91 -12.16 -13.80
C THR A 72 -11.67 -12.98 -13.44
N ARG A 73 -11.63 -14.27 -13.81
CA ARG A 73 -10.47 -15.13 -13.56
C ARG A 73 -9.24 -14.68 -14.33
N THR A 74 -9.42 -14.29 -15.60
CA THR A 74 -8.37 -13.73 -16.44
C THR A 74 -7.81 -12.44 -15.83
N LEU A 75 -8.67 -11.50 -15.42
CA LEU A 75 -8.24 -10.25 -14.79
C LEU A 75 -7.50 -10.48 -13.47
N ILE A 76 -7.97 -11.41 -12.63
CA ILE A 76 -7.27 -11.77 -11.39
C ILE A 76 -5.90 -12.38 -11.71
N ALA A 77 -5.84 -13.35 -12.63
CA ALA A 77 -4.58 -14.01 -12.98
C ALA A 77 -3.55 -13.06 -13.60
N SER A 78 -4.01 -11.99 -14.27
CA SER A 78 -3.12 -10.97 -14.84
C SER A 78 -2.40 -10.11 -13.80
N GLY A 79 -2.90 -10.03 -12.57
CA GLY A 79 -2.41 -9.07 -11.56
C GLY A 79 -2.96 -7.65 -11.68
N LEU A 80 -3.66 -7.33 -12.78
CA LEU A 80 -4.23 -5.99 -13.01
C LEU A 80 -5.46 -5.70 -12.15
N ARG A 81 -6.17 -6.73 -11.64
CA ARG A 81 -7.33 -6.53 -10.76
C ARG A 81 -6.95 -5.71 -9.52
N ILE A 82 -7.69 -4.65 -9.23
CA ILE A 82 -7.66 -3.88 -7.98
C ILE A 82 -8.94 -4.17 -7.19
N PRO A 83 -8.89 -5.07 -6.17
CA PRO A 83 -10.07 -5.44 -5.40
C PRO A 83 -10.74 -4.23 -4.75
N LEU A 84 -12.07 -4.25 -4.65
CA LEU A 84 -12.85 -3.13 -4.07
C LEU A 84 -12.37 -2.75 -2.65
N LYS A 85 -11.95 -3.73 -1.84
CA LYS A 85 -11.41 -3.53 -0.49
C LYS A 85 -10.07 -2.78 -0.47
N GLU A 86 -9.36 -2.77 -1.59
CA GLU A 86 -8.05 -2.13 -1.78
C GLU A 86 -8.17 -0.75 -2.44
N ARG A 87 -9.39 -0.34 -2.82
CA ARG A 87 -9.61 0.94 -3.47
C ARG A 87 -9.65 2.08 -2.43
N PRO A 88 -8.90 3.18 -2.65
CA PRO A 88 -8.87 4.36 -1.78
C PRO A 88 -10.24 4.84 -1.27
N GLU A 89 -11.27 4.89 -2.13
CA GLU A 89 -12.61 5.34 -1.73
C GLU A 89 -13.31 4.45 -0.69
N LYS A 90 -12.87 3.20 -0.53
CA LYS A 90 -13.34 2.29 0.51
C LYS A 90 -12.42 2.29 1.73
N ILE A 91 -11.13 2.50 1.51
CA ILE A 91 -10.11 2.50 2.56
C ILE A 91 -10.19 3.78 3.38
N ARG A 92 -10.26 4.95 2.75
CA ARG A 92 -10.16 6.26 3.40
C ARG A 92 -11.14 6.41 4.59
N PRO A 93 -12.46 6.14 4.44
CA PRO A 93 -13.38 6.26 5.57
C PRO A 93 -13.10 5.27 6.70
N ARG A 94 -12.56 4.08 6.39
CA ARG A 94 -12.18 3.09 7.41
C ARG A 94 -10.96 3.55 8.19
N LEU A 95 -9.94 4.07 7.50
CA LEU A 95 -8.72 4.57 8.12
C LEU A 95 -9.01 5.77 9.04
N LEU A 96 -9.80 6.75 8.58
CA LEU A 96 -10.17 7.90 9.42
C LEU A 96 -10.91 7.48 10.70
N ARG A 97 -11.85 6.51 10.60
CA ARG A 97 -12.52 5.96 11.78
C ARG A 97 -11.55 5.24 12.71
N ALA A 98 -10.61 4.47 12.17
CA ALA A 98 -9.60 3.78 12.98
C ALA A 98 -8.67 4.78 13.69
N TRP A 99 -8.27 5.84 13.00
CA TRP A 99 -7.49 6.95 13.55
C TRP A 99 -8.20 7.63 14.72
N GLU A 100 -9.42 8.11 14.52
CA GLU A 100 -10.21 8.73 15.59
C GLU A 100 -10.44 7.78 16.78
N ALA A 101 -10.68 6.50 16.50
CA ALA A 101 -10.86 5.48 17.51
C ALA A 101 -9.61 5.28 18.38
N ALA A 102 -8.40 5.41 17.81
CA ALA A 102 -7.15 5.27 18.53
C ALA A 102 -6.95 6.35 19.63
N PHE A 103 -7.48 7.56 19.40
CA PHE A 103 -7.40 8.67 20.37
C PHE A 103 -8.59 8.74 21.34
N THR A 104 -9.75 8.19 20.96
CA THR A 104 -11.00 8.30 21.70
C THR A 104 -10.89 7.94 23.20
N PRO A 105 -10.24 6.83 23.61
CA PRO A 105 -10.11 6.48 25.02
C PRO A 105 -9.31 7.50 25.85
N ARG A 106 -8.37 8.22 25.22
CA ARG A 106 -7.55 9.23 25.91
C ARG A 106 -8.31 10.54 26.05
N LEU A 107 -8.88 11.03 24.95
CA LEU A 107 -9.71 12.23 24.95
C LEU A 107 -10.85 12.17 25.98
N LYS A 108 -11.46 10.98 26.16
CA LYS A 108 -12.50 10.75 27.19
C LYS A 108 -12.00 10.78 28.62
N ARG A 109 -10.74 10.36 28.86
CA ARG A 109 -10.13 10.30 30.20
C ARG A 109 -9.47 11.62 30.63
N MET A 110 -9.18 12.52 29.69
CA MET A 110 -8.58 13.82 30.01
C MET A 110 -9.50 14.69 30.87
N GLU A 111 -8.98 15.14 32.00
CA GLU A 111 -9.61 16.10 32.91
C GLU A 111 -9.33 17.54 32.44
N VAL A 112 -9.94 17.94 31.31
CA VAL A 112 -9.79 19.27 30.71
C VAL A 112 -11.15 19.90 30.42
N PRO A 113 -11.24 21.25 30.27
CA PRO A 113 -12.47 21.92 29.85
C PRO A 113 -13.05 21.35 28.55
N ALA A 114 -14.38 21.40 28.41
CA ALA A 114 -15.07 20.81 27.26
C ALA A 114 -14.65 21.46 25.94
N GLU A 115 -14.37 22.76 25.96
CA GLU A 115 -13.91 23.55 24.82
C GLU A 115 -12.53 23.07 24.35
N LEU A 116 -11.59 22.86 25.29
CA LEU A 116 -10.26 22.34 24.97
C LEU A 116 -10.33 20.90 24.45
N ARG A 117 -11.17 20.05 25.04
CA ARG A 117 -11.40 18.68 24.54
C ARG A 117 -11.95 18.68 23.11
N ALA A 118 -12.90 19.57 22.81
CA ALA A 118 -13.46 19.69 21.46
C ALA A 118 -12.41 20.18 20.45
N GLN A 119 -11.56 21.14 20.84
CA GLN A 119 -10.46 21.61 20.02
C GLN A 119 -9.44 20.51 19.72
N LEU A 120 -9.01 19.75 20.74
CA LEU A 120 -8.10 18.61 20.55
C LEU A 120 -8.72 17.51 19.67
N THR A 121 -10.02 17.26 19.82
CA THR A 121 -10.74 16.29 18.98
C THR A 121 -10.72 16.72 17.50
N ALA A 122 -11.00 18.00 17.23
CA ALA A 122 -10.93 18.56 15.88
C ALA A 122 -9.50 18.51 15.32
N GLN A 123 -8.49 18.88 16.11
CA GLN A 123 -7.09 18.82 15.72
C GLN A 123 -6.65 17.41 15.34
N VAL A 124 -7.05 16.39 16.11
CA VAL A 124 -6.76 14.98 15.80
C VAL A 124 -7.43 14.58 14.48
N ALA A 125 -8.70 14.92 14.28
CA ALA A 125 -9.41 14.59 13.04
C ALA A 125 -8.76 15.26 11.81
N GLU A 126 -8.43 16.54 11.91
CA GLU A 126 -7.74 17.30 10.86
C GLU A 126 -6.36 16.71 10.51
N LEU A 127 -5.60 16.26 11.52
CA LEU A 127 -4.31 15.60 11.30
C LEU A 127 -4.47 14.29 10.52
N GLY A 128 -5.47 13.47 10.86
CA GLY A 128 -5.75 12.23 10.14
C GLY A 128 -6.13 12.48 8.68
N GLU A 129 -6.97 13.49 8.42
CA GLU A 129 -7.35 13.90 7.06
C GLU A 129 -6.15 14.39 6.24
N SER A 130 -5.30 15.23 6.85
CA SER A 130 -4.07 15.75 6.22
C SER A 130 -3.09 14.63 5.88
N LEU A 131 -2.91 13.66 6.77
CA LEU A 131 -2.04 12.52 6.51
C LEU A 131 -2.57 11.66 5.38
N LEU A 132 -3.87 11.31 5.36
CA LEU A 132 -4.42 10.56 4.24
C LEU A 132 -4.37 11.31 2.92
N GLN A 133 -4.46 12.64 2.94
CA GLN A 133 -4.23 13.42 1.72
C GLN A 133 -2.79 13.26 1.21
N ALA A 134 -1.80 13.21 2.10
CA ALA A 134 -0.40 12.96 1.72
C ALA A 134 -0.21 11.54 1.16
N TRP A 135 -0.83 10.54 1.76
CA TRP A 135 -0.85 9.16 1.26
C TRP A 135 -1.58 8.99 -0.08
N GLU A 136 -2.48 9.90 -0.46
CA GLU A 136 -3.29 9.78 -1.68
C GLU A 136 -2.85 10.75 -2.79
N GLN A 137 -1.60 11.20 -2.75
CA GLN A 137 -1.01 11.99 -3.83
C GLN A 137 -0.97 11.20 -5.16
N PRO A 138 -1.21 11.85 -6.32
CA PRO A 138 -1.40 11.15 -7.59
C PRO A 138 -0.21 10.32 -8.09
N HIS A 139 1.01 10.63 -7.66
CA HIS A 139 2.23 9.93 -8.10
C HIS A 139 2.47 8.61 -7.35
N ARG A 140 1.69 8.31 -6.30
CA ARG A 140 1.83 7.10 -5.47
C ARG A 140 0.99 5.97 -6.05
N ALA A 141 1.64 4.97 -6.64
CA ALA A 141 0.98 3.80 -7.23
C ALA A 141 0.91 2.60 -6.27
N TYR A 142 1.90 2.44 -5.39
CA TYR A 142 1.93 1.43 -4.34
C TYR A 142 1.91 2.06 -2.93
N HIS A 143 2.73 3.08 -2.68
CA HIS A 143 2.88 3.73 -1.37
C HIS A 143 1.73 4.71 -1.09
N HIS A 144 0.50 4.20 -1.19
CA HIS A 144 -0.75 4.94 -0.96
C HIS A 144 -1.51 4.38 0.25
N SER A 145 -2.74 4.87 0.51
CA SER A 145 -3.58 4.43 1.64
C SER A 145 -3.83 2.91 1.73
N GLY A 146 -3.61 2.17 0.63
CA GLY A 146 -3.61 0.71 0.58
C GLY A 146 -2.49 0.08 1.39
N HIS A 147 -1.26 0.60 1.25
CA HIS A 147 -0.09 0.18 2.02
C HIS A 147 -0.31 0.44 3.51
N LEU A 148 -0.65 1.68 3.89
CA LEU A 148 -0.98 2.04 5.28
C LEU A 148 -2.04 1.11 5.88
N SER A 149 -3.12 0.84 5.14
CA SER A 149 -4.16 -0.05 5.65
C SER A 149 -3.71 -1.50 5.81
N GLN A 150 -2.80 -1.98 4.97
CA GLN A 150 -2.25 -3.31 5.07
C GLN A 150 -1.30 -3.40 6.27
N MET A 151 -0.39 -2.43 6.41
CA MET A 151 0.55 -2.34 7.53
C MET A 151 -0.16 -2.37 8.88
N LEU A 152 -1.24 -1.60 9.06
CA LEU A 152 -2.05 -1.63 10.30
C LEU A 152 -2.67 -3.01 10.56
N THR A 153 -3.10 -3.71 9.51
CA THR A 153 -3.66 -5.07 9.63
C THR A 153 -2.58 -6.08 10.01
N ASP A 154 -1.38 -5.93 9.46
CA ASP A 154 -0.24 -6.81 9.74
C ASP A 154 0.32 -6.58 11.15
N LEU A 155 0.35 -5.32 11.62
CA LEU A 155 0.62 -5.00 13.02
C LEU A 155 -0.40 -5.67 13.96
N ASP A 156 -1.70 -5.52 13.70
CA ASP A 156 -2.74 -6.20 14.50
C ASP A 156 -2.51 -7.71 14.55
N ARG A 157 -2.10 -8.32 13.44
CA ARG A 157 -1.83 -9.76 13.34
C ARG A 157 -0.62 -10.17 14.18
N LEU A 158 0.49 -9.42 14.12
CA LEU A 158 1.70 -9.71 14.90
C LEU A 158 1.44 -9.57 16.40
N TYR A 159 0.75 -8.50 16.82
CA TYR A 159 0.41 -8.30 18.23
C TYR A 159 -0.60 -9.32 18.78
N ALA A 160 -1.47 -9.89 17.93
CA ALA A 160 -2.40 -10.93 18.35
C ALA A 160 -1.71 -12.21 18.86
N HIS A 161 -0.45 -12.46 18.45
CA HIS A 161 0.33 -13.62 18.90
C HIS A 161 1.09 -13.41 20.21
N ARG A 162 1.19 -12.17 20.70
CA ARG A 162 1.90 -11.85 21.95
C ARG A 162 1.12 -12.41 23.15
N ALA A 163 1.81 -13.18 24.01
CA ALA A 163 1.21 -13.89 25.15
C ALA A 163 0.47 -12.96 26.15
N GLN A 164 0.85 -11.68 26.22
CA GLN A 164 0.00 -10.61 26.74
C GLN A 164 -0.72 -9.96 25.56
N ALA A 165 -1.89 -10.50 25.21
CA ALA A 165 -2.73 -10.04 24.10
C ALA A 165 -3.13 -8.57 24.28
N GLY A 166 -2.26 -7.66 23.85
CA GLY A 166 -2.50 -6.23 23.78
C GLY A 166 -2.91 -5.84 22.36
N SER A 167 -3.75 -4.81 22.25
CA SER A 167 -3.90 -4.07 20.99
C SER A 167 -2.57 -3.45 20.58
N THR A 168 -2.36 -3.25 19.28
CA THR A 168 -1.20 -2.49 18.77
C THR A 168 -1.04 -1.17 19.53
N PRO A 169 0.14 -0.87 20.10
CA PRO A 169 0.36 0.36 20.84
C PRO A 169 0.13 1.60 19.98
N LEU A 170 -0.36 2.68 20.60
CA LEU A 170 -0.69 3.91 19.88
C LEU A 170 0.51 4.46 19.09
N ALA A 171 1.73 4.43 19.67
CA ALA A 171 2.91 4.90 18.97
C ALA A 171 3.18 4.15 17.65
N LEU A 172 2.91 2.84 17.57
CA LEU A 172 3.08 2.07 16.33
C LEU A 172 2.01 2.42 15.30
N ILE A 173 0.77 2.64 15.76
CA ILE A 173 -0.30 3.15 14.89
C ILE A 173 0.11 4.51 14.33
N LEU A 174 0.58 5.43 15.17
CA LEU A 174 1.04 6.75 14.71
C LEU A 174 2.22 6.62 13.74
N ALA A 175 3.24 5.85 14.07
CA ALA A 175 4.39 5.62 13.19
C ALA A 175 3.96 5.06 11.83
N ALA A 176 2.99 4.14 11.79
CA ALA A 176 2.48 3.59 10.54
C ALA A 176 1.87 4.70 9.66
N TRP A 177 1.12 5.62 10.26
CA TRP A 177 0.54 6.77 9.55
C TRP A 177 1.59 7.79 9.07
N PHE A 178 2.75 7.86 9.71
CA PHE A 178 3.79 8.82 9.38
C PHE A 178 4.92 8.29 8.49
N HIS A 179 5.25 6.99 8.48
CA HIS A 179 6.52 6.52 7.91
C HIS A 179 6.74 6.90 6.43
N ASP A 180 5.72 6.77 5.58
CA ASP A 180 5.76 7.26 4.18
C ASP A 180 4.84 8.48 3.95
N ALA A 181 4.51 9.23 4.99
CA ALA A 181 3.68 10.43 4.83
C ALA A 181 4.36 11.45 3.90
N VAL A 182 5.69 11.47 3.84
CA VAL A 182 6.48 12.09 2.77
C VAL A 182 7.04 10.98 1.89
N TYR A 183 6.84 11.09 0.57
CA TYR A 183 7.34 10.10 -0.40
C TYR A 183 7.59 10.78 -1.74
N GLU A 184 8.87 11.01 -2.05
CA GLU A 184 9.35 11.58 -3.30
C GLU A 184 10.26 10.60 -4.05
N GLY A 185 10.37 9.35 -3.58
CA GLY A 185 11.24 8.32 -4.15
C GLY A 185 12.72 8.56 -3.82
N ALA A 186 13.00 9.14 -2.66
CA ALA A 186 14.34 9.50 -2.20
C ALA A 186 14.69 8.78 -0.89
N PRO A 187 15.14 7.50 -0.95
CA PRO A 187 15.44 6.70 0.24
C PRO A 187 16.40 7.39 1.21
N GLY A 188 16.11 7.31 2.49
CA GLY A 188 16.78 7.98 3.59
C GLY A 188 16.30 9.42 3.82
N GLU A 189 16.07 10.20 2.76
CA GLU A 189 15.59 11.58 2.88
C GLU A 189 14.08 11.65 3.13
N ASP A 190 13.31 10.76 2.52
CA ASP A 190 11.85 10.67 2.71
C ASP A 190 11.52 10.30 4.15
N GLU A 191 12.19 9.29 4.72
CA GLU A 191 12.03 8.84 6.11
C GLU A 191 12.43 9.94 7.10
N ARG A 192 13.53 10.66 6.83
CA ARG A 192 13.95 11.81 7.64
C ARG A 192 12.90 12.94 7.62
N ARG A 193 12.26 13.19 6.48
CA ARG A 193 11.21 14.21 6.35
C ARG A 193 9.90 13.76 7.00
N SER A 194 9.53 12.49 6.86
CA SER A 194 8.41 11.85 7.55
C SER A 194 8.58 11.90 9.07
N GLU A 195 9.79 11.63 9.57
CA GLU A 195 10.12 11.75 11.00
C GLU A 195 9.96 13.21 11.49
N GLN A 196 10.48 14.18 10.73
CA GLN A 196 10.34 15.60 11.05
C GLN A 196 8.88 16.05 11.05
N LEU A 197 8.09 15.56 10.08
CA LEU A 197 6.66 15.80 10.01
C LEU A 197 5.94 15.20 11.23
N ALA A 198 6.30 13.99 11.66
CA ALA A 198 5.77 13.37 12.87
C ALA A 198 6.06 14.21 14.12
N GLY A 199 7.32 14.64 14.28
CA GLY A 199 7.75 15.52 15.38
C GLY A 199 6.88 16.77 15.48
N THR A 200 6.89 17.57 14.39
CA THR A 200 6.16 18.84 14.33
C THR A 200 4.63 18.69 14.50
N SER A 201 4.05 17.59 14.01
CA SER A 201 2.60 17.34 14.07
C SER A 201 2.14 16.84 15.44
N LEU A 202 2.98 16.07 16.14
CA LEU A 202 2.63 15.41 17.40
C LEU A 202 3.08 16.19 18.64
N GLU A 203 4.09 17.05 18.54
CA GLU A 203 4.54 17.94 19.63
C GLU A 203 3.38 18.71 20.31
N PRO A 204 2.43 19.33 19.58
CA PRO A 204 1.28 19.98 20.22
C PRO A 204 0.40 19.03 21.03
N LEU A 205 0.28 17.77 20.61
CA LEU A 205 -0.51 16.75 21.32
C LEU A 205 0.21 16.25 22.58
N VAL A 206 1.55 16.22 22.55
CA VAL A 206 2.36 15.98 23.76
C VAL A 206 2.22 17.13 24.74
N ALA A 207 2.33 18.38 24.27
CA ALA A 207 2.18 19.57 25.11
C ALA A 207 0.78 19.66 25.77
N ALA A 208 -0.25 19.18 25.08
CA ALA A 208 -1.61 19.08 25.59
C ALA A 208 -1.84 17.90 26.56
N GLY A 209 -0.85 17.01 26.74
CA GLY A 209 -0.95 15.82 27.57
C GLY A 209 -1.78 14.68 26.97
N LEU A 210 -2.06 14.72 25.66
CA LEU A 210 -2.77 13.65 24.96
C LEU A 210 -1.82 12.49 24.58
N LEU A 211 -0.55 12.80 24.34
CA LEU A 211 0.54 11.87 24.09
C LEU A 211 1.67 12.07 25.12
N SER A 212 2.45 11.03 25.38
CA SER A 212 3.68 11.15 26.18
C SER A 212 4.90 11.47 25.29
N THR A 213 5.97 11.95 25.93
CA THR A 213 7.25 12.13 25.26
C THR A 213 7.83 10.80 24.77
N ASP A 214 7.66 9.71 25.54
CA ASP A 214 8.11 8.37 25.14
C ASP A 214 7.41 7.88 23.85
N GLU A 215 6.12 8.20 23.68
CA GLU A 215 5.39 7.86 22.46
C GLU A 215 5.90 8.62 21.24
N LEU A 216 6.18 9.92 21.40
CA LEU A 216 6.77 10.72 20.33
C LEU A 216 8.16 10.19 19.94
N GLN A 217 8.99 9.86 20.93
CA GLN A 217 10.30 9.26 20.69
C GLN A 217 10.18 7.92 19.97
N MET A 218 9.22 7.08 20.36
CA MET A 218 9.00 5.79 19.70
C MET A 218 8.53 5.98 18.25
N VAL A 219 7.63 6.92 17.99
CA VAL A 219 7.21 7.26 16.61
C VAL A 219 8.41 7.68 15.76
N SER A 220 9.24 8.61 16.26
CA SER A 220 10.42 9.07 15.53
C SER A 220 11.42 7.94 15.27
N LEU A 221 11.65 7.08 16.26
CA LEU A 221 12.53 5.91 16.13
C LEU A 221 12.03 4.96 15.03
N LEU A 222 10.75 4.59 15.07
CA LEU A 222 10.16 3.66 14.12
C LEU A 222 10.16 4.19 12.69
N VAL A 223 9.76 5.45 12.50
CA VAL A 223 9.78 6.10 11.17
C VAL A 223 11.20 6.19 10.62
N ARG A 224 12.20 6.45 11.47
CA ARG A 224 13.60 6.46 11.02
C ARG A 224 14.11 5.07 10.66
N ALA A 225 13.71 4.04 11.39
CA ALA A 225 14.19 2.68 11.20
C ALA A 225 13.77 2.07 9.85
N THR A 226 12.71 2.57 9.21
CA THR A 226 12.29 2.11 7.86
C THR A 226 13.28 2.51 6.77
N ALA A 227 14.24 3.42 7.03
CA ALA A 227 15.24 3.79 6.01
C ALA A 227 16.20 2.64 5.65
N THR A 228 16.45 1.71 6.60
CA THR A 228 17.34 0.56 6.40
C THR A 228 16.65 -0.78 6.56
N HIS A 229 15.47 -0.79 7.20
CA HIS A 229 14.77 -2.02 7.62
C HIS A 229 15.67 -2.93 8.43
N GLU A 230 16.51 -2.34 9.28
CA GLU A 230 17.42 -3.04 10.19
C GLU A 230 17.23 -2.53 11.61
N LEU A 231 17.48 -3.39 12.60
CA LEU A 231 17.45 -2.98 13.99
C LEU A 231 18.55 -1.95 14.26
N PRO A 232 18.25 -0.85 14.97
CA PRO A 232 19.28 0.10 15.38
C PRO A 232 20.35 -0.58 16.24
N GLU A 233 21.63 -0.38 15.93
CA GLU A 233 22.77 -1.01 16.63
C GLU A 233 22.78 -0.69 18.15
N SER A 234 22.33 0.51 18.52
CA SER A 234 21.98 0.84 19.90
C SER A 234 20.81 1.82 19.91
N ALA A 235 19.67 1.36 20.42
CA ALA A 235 18.53 2.21 20.73
C ALA A 235 18.33 2.23 22.24
N GLU A 236 18.49 3.40 22.87
CA GLU A 236 17.82 3.63 24.14
C GLU A 236 16.31 3.64 23.84
N LEU A 237 15.64 2.54 24.20
CA LEU A 237 14.21 2.42 23.97
C LEU A 237 13.43 3.34 24.93
N PRO A 238 12.41 4.05 24.44
CA PRO A 238 11.52 4.81 25.31
C PRO A 238 10.81 3.89 26.32
N ALA A 239 10.42 4.44 27.47
CA ALA A 239 9.88 3.63 28.55
C ALA A 239 8.57 2.92 28.13
N GLY A 240 8.51 1.61 28.37
CA GLY A 240 7.33 0.78 28.07
C GLY A 240 7.31 0.15 26.67
N TYR A 241 8.41 0.25 25.91
CA TYR A 241 8.61 -0.42 24.64
C TYR A 241 9.76 -1.43 24.70
N GLU A 242 9.68 -2.43 23.84
CA GLU A 242 10.63 -3.52 23.69
C GLU A 242 11.21 -3.53 22.28
N VAL A 243 12.35 -4.20 22.08
CA VAL A 243 12.96 -4.37 20.74
C VAL A 243 11.98 -5.02 19.76
N THR A 244 11.14 -5.94 20.26
CA THR A 244 10.10 -6.62 19.47
C THR A 244 9.06 -5.66 18.87
N ASP A 245 8.84 -4.49 19.47
CA ASP A 245 7.95 -3.48 18.89
C ASP A 245 8.56 -2.84 17.63
N ILE A 246 9.90 -2.74 17.55
CA ILE A 246 10.62 -2.32 16.33
C ILE A 246 10.57 -3.44 15.30
N GLU A 247 10.86 -4.68 15.71
CA GLU A 247 10.82 -5.85 14.83
C GLU A 247 9.46 -5.97 14.14
N PHE A 248 8.36 -5.92 14.91
CA PHE A 248 7.01 -6.00 14.35
C PHE A 248 6.68 -4.87 13.39
N PHE A 249 7.18 -3.66 13.64
CA PHE A 249 6.94 -2.53 12.76
C PHE A 249 7.65 -2.70 11.41
N LEU A 250 8.93 -3.06 11.43
CA LEU A 250 9.72 -3.29 10.22
C LEU A 250 9.21 -4.52 9.44
N ASP A 251 8.81 -5.58 10.16
CA ASP A 251 8.23 -6.78 9.57
C ASP A 251 6.90 -6.49 8.89
N ALA A 252 6.02 -5.69 9.52
CA ALA A 252 4.75 -5.29 8.94
C ALA A 252 4.92 -4.44 7.68
N ASP A 253 5.92 -3.56 7.63
CA ASP A 253 6.23 -2.77 6.44
C ASP A 253 6.72 -3.65 5.27
N MET A 254 7.55 -4.66 5.56
CA MET A 254 8.07 -5.61 4.57
C MET A 254 7.11 -6.76 4.22
N ALA A 255 5.96 -6.88 4.89
CA ALA A 255 5.03 -8.01 4.73
C ALA A 255 4.51 -8.20 3.30
N ILE A 256 4.49 -7.14 2.48
CA ILE A 256 4.14 -7.22 1.05
C ILE A 256 5.00 -8.21 0.27
N LEU A 257 6.25 -8.41 0.68
CA LEU A 257 7.16 -9.36 0.02
C LEU A 257 6.62 -10.80 0.10
N ALA A 258 5.87 -11.12 1.14
CA ALA A 258 5.23 -12.41 1.38
C ALA A 258 3.80 -12.52 0.81
N ALA A 259 3.33 -11.53 0.06
CA ALA A 259 2.00 -11.58 -0.53
C ALA A 259 1.85 -12.75 -1.52
N ASP A 260 0.60 -13.12 -1.83
CA ASP A 260 0.35 -14.02 -2.95
C ASP A 260 0.96 -13.46 -4.24
N SER A 261 1.41 -14.34 -5.14
CA SER A 261 2.22 -13.95 -6.31
C SER A 261 1.54 -12.90 -7.19
N VAL A 262 0.22 -12.95 -7.30
CA VAL A 262 -0.58 -11.98 -8.05
C VAL A 262 -0.50 -10.60 -7.40
N ARG A 263 -0.70 -10.52 -6.08
CA ARG A 263 -0.54 -9.27 -5.33
C ARG A 263 0.90 -8.75 -5.33
N TYR A 264 1.89 -9.64 -5.23
CA TYR A 264 3.30 -9.28 -5.32
C TYR A 264 3.63 -8.65 -6.69
N ARG A 265 3.09 -9.18 -7.79
CA ARG A 265 3.23 -8.56 -9.13
C ARG A 265 2.65 -7.16 -9.21
N ARG A 266 1.48 -6.94 -8.61
CA ARG A 266 0.87 -5.60 -8.55
C ARG A 266 1.74 -4.63 -7.73
N TYR A 267 2.32 -5.10 -6.63
CA TYR A 267 3.31 -4.32 -5.88
C TYR A 267 4.50 -3.92 -6.77
N LEU A 268 5.11 -4.87 -7.48
CA LEU A 268 6.24 -4.58 -8.36
C LEU A 268 5.88 -3.59 -9.49
N HIS A 269 4.68 -3.70 -10.05
CA HIS A 269 4.16 -2.75 -11.03
C HIS A 269 4.03 -1.34 -10.45
N GLY A 270 3.40 -1.22 -9.27
CA GLY A 270 3.28 0.06 -8.57
C GLY A 270 4.64 0.69 -8.28
N VAL A 271 5.62 -0.11 -7.83
CA VAL A 271 7.00 0.34 -7.64
C VAL A 271 7.64 0.79 -8.97
N ARG A 272 7.47 0.06 -10.09
CA ARG A 272 7.99 0.54 -11.38
C ARG A 272 7.39 1.88 -11.78
N SER A 273 6.09 2.06 -11.56
CA SER A 273 5.35 3.29 -11.88
C SER A 273 5.88 4.50 -11.09
N GLU A 274 6.09 4.33 -9.78
CA GLU A 274 6.65 5.39 -8.91
C GLU A 274 8.08 5.78 -9.31
N TYR A 275 8.86 4.81 -9.79
CA TYR A 275 10.23 5.00 -10.26
C TYR A 275 10.32 5.26 -11.78
N SER A 276 9.22 5.65 -12.44
CA SER A 276 9.16 5.91 -13.89
C SER A 276 10.08 7.03 -14.39
N HIS A 277 10.56 7.89 -13.48
CA HIS A 277 11.54 8.93 -13.76
C HIS A 277 12.97 8.38 -13.96
N PHE A 278 13.24 7.14 -13.56
CA PHE A 278 14.46 6.42 -13.91
C PHE A 278 14.28 5.62 -15.19
N ASP A 279 15.33 5.60 -16.02
CA ASP A 279 15.39 4.68 -17.15
C ASP A 279 15.39 3.21 -16.70
N ASP A 280 15.12 2.32 -17.65
CA ASP A 280 14.94 0.90 -17.39
C ASP A 280 16.21 0.22 -16.83
N GLU A 281 17.40 0.69 -17.23
CA GLU A 281 18.67 0.12 -16.75
C GLU A 281 18.95 0.54 -15.30
N ALA A 282 18.73 1.81 -14.98
CA ALA A 282 18.84 2.34 -13.64
C ALA A 282 17.83 1.67 -12.71
N PHE A 283 16.56 1.55 -13.12
CA PHE A 283 15.53 0.86 -12.35
C PHE A 283 15.90 -0.61 -12.10
N ARG A 284 16.28 -1.35 -13.14
CA ARG A 284 16.71 -2.75 -13.00
C ARG A 284 17.89 -2.89 -12.04
N THR A 285 18.89 -2.02 -12.16
CA THR A 285 20.08 -2.04 -11.30
C THR A 285 19.70 -1.81 -9.83
N GLY A 286 18.90 -0.77 -9.56
CA GLY A 286 18.39 -0.49 -8.21
C GLY A 286 17.55 -1.65 -7.66
N ARG A 287 16.60 -2.15 -8.46
CA ARG A 287 15.71 -3.24 -8.05
C ARG A 287 16.46 -4.53 -7.76
N THR A 288 17.35 -4.97 -8.64
CA THR A 288 18.14 -6.19 -8.42
C THR A 288 19.13 -6.04 -7.27
N THR A 289 19.63 -4.83 -7.00
CA THR A 289 20.44 -4.54 -5.81
C THR A 289 19.64 -4.72 -4.53
N PHE A 290 18.42 -4.17 -4.47
CA PHE A 290 17.49 -4.38 -3.36
C PHE A 290 17.19 -5.88 -3.16
N LEU A 291 16.78 -6.60 -4.22
CA LEU A 291 16.46 -8.03 -4.13
C LEU A 291 17.63 -8.85 -3.58
N ARG A 292 18.85 -8.61 -4.08
CA ARG A 292 20.06 -9.31 -3.62
C ARG A 292 20.44 -8.94 -2.19
N SER A 293 20.26 -7.67 -1.81
CA SER A 293 20.50 -7.22 -0.43
C SER A 293 19.58 -7.94 0.54
N VAL A 294 18.27 -7.98 0.27
CA VAL A 294 17.28 -8.65 1.12
C VAL A 294 17.51 -10.16 1.16
N LEU A 295 17.73 -10.81 0.00
CA LEU A 295 18.04 -12.25 -0.07
C LEU A 295 19.39 -12.64 0.55
N GLY A 296 20.29 -11.66 0.75
CA GLY A 296 21.59 -11.85 1.39
C GLY A 296 21.55 -11.78 2.91
N ARG A 297 20.42 -11.36 3.51
CA ARG A 297 20.22 -11.34 4.97
C ARG A 297 20.11 -12.77 5.50
N GLU A 298 20.49 -12.99 6.76
CA GLU A 298 20.29 -14.28 7.43
C GLU A 298 18.79 -14.63 7.51
N ARG A 299 17.97 -13.61 7.72
CA ARG A 299 16.51 -13.65 7.75
C ARG A 299 15.95 -12.37 7.11
N ILE A 300 14.84 -12.47 6.38
CA ILE A 300 14.16 -11.29 5.83
C ILE A 300 13.39 -10.58 6.93
N PHE A 301 12.61 -11.35 7.69
CA PHE A 301 11.83 -10.87 8.82
C PHE A 301 12.59 -11.06 10.13
N LEU A 302 12.41 -10.13 11.06
CA LEU A 302 13.16 -10.02 12.29
C LEU A 302 12.57 -10.88 13.40
N SER A 303 11.25 -10.77 13.62
CA SER A 303 10.53 -11.49 14.68
C SER A 303 10.21 -12.94 14.32
N GLU A 304 10.14 -13.80 15.33
CA GLU A 304 9.80 -15.23 15.16
C GLU A 304 8.39 -15.43 14.59
N GLU A 305 7.46 -14.55 14.96
CA GLU A 305 6.10 -14.51 14.44
C GLU A 305 6.11 -14.21 12.94
N ALA A 306 6.78 -13.16 12.51
CA ALA A 306 6.86 -12.79 11.09
C ALA A 306 7.62 -13.84 10.27
N LEU A 307 8.68 -14.43 10.83
CA LEU A 307 9.39 -15.55 10.21
C LEU A 307 8.45 -16.70 9.87
N THR A 308 7.62 -17.10 10.84
CA THR A 308 6.64 -18.18 10.66
C THR A 308 5.58 -17.82 9.63
N LEU A 309 5.16 -16.55 9.58
CA LEU A 309 4.08 -16.09 8.72
C LEU A 309 4.52 -15.84 7.27
N TRP A 310 5.74 -15.35 7.06
CA TRP A 310 6.09 -14.61 5.86
C TRP A 310 7.45 -14.96 5.22
N GLU A 311 8.38 -15.61 5.94
CA GLU A 311 9.75 -15.83 5.42
C GLU A 311 9.78 -16.66 4.13
N GLU A 312 9.16 -17.85 4.14
CA GLU A 312 9.14 -18.75 2.97
C GLU A 312 8.49 -18.08 1.74
N PRO A 313 7.26 -17.53 1.82
CA PRO A 313 6.64 -16.89 0.66
C PRO A 313 7.43 -15.66 0.18
N ALA A 314 8.02 -14.86 1.07
CA ALA A 314 8.87 -13.74 0.67
C ALA A 314 10.11 -14.19 -0.10
N GLN A 315 10.82 -15.21 0.41
CA GLN A 315 11.97 -15.76 -0.30
C GLN A 315 11.59 -16.32 -1.67
N ALA A 316 10.43 -16.98 -1.79
CA ALA A 316 9.95 -17.50 -3.06
C ALA A 316 9.68 -16.38 -4.08
N ASN A 317 8.97 -15.32 -3.67
CA ASN A 317 8.68 -14.17 -4.53
C ASN A 317 9.95 -13.42 -4.97
N LEU A 318 10.85 -13.11 -4.02
CA LEU A 318 12.09 -12.37 -4.31
C LEU A 318 13.01 -13.15 -5.26
N ARG A 319 13.15 -14.48 -5.06
CA ARG A 319 13.95 -15.33 -5.96
C ARG A 319 13.31 -15.47 -7.35
N ALA A 320 11.98 -15.59 -7.41
CA ALA A 320 11.28 -15.64 -8.68
C ALA A 320 11.49 -14.34 -9.47
N GLU A 321 11.32 -13.18 -8.84
CA GLU A 321 11.56 -11.89 -9.48
C GLU A 321 13.02 -11.73 -9.92
N LEU A 322 13.98 -12.07 -9.07
CA LEU A 322 15.40 -11.97 -9.41
C LEU A 322 15.76 -12.85 -10.61
N SER A 323 15.22 -14.07 -10.66
CA SER A 323 15.40 -14.99 -11.78
C SER A 323 14.85 -14.42 -13.09
N GLU A 324 13.70 -13.72 -13.06
CA GLU A 324 13.14 -13.06 -14.24
C GLU A 324 14.02 -11.90 -14.73
N TRP A 325 14.56 -11.10 -13.82
CA TRP A 325 15.53 -10.06 -14.16
C TRP A 325 16.83 -10.60 -14.79
N GLU A 326 17.20 -11.84 -14.47
CA GLU A 326 18.39 -12.51 -14.99
C GLU A 326 18.14 -13.21 -16.33
N GLN A 327 16.95 -13.79 -16.52
CA GLN A 327 16.61 -14.55 -17.74
C GLN A 327 16.09 -13.69 -18.88
N ASP A 328 15.13 -12.79 -18.61
CA ASP A 328 14.45 -12.00 -19.64
C ASP A 328 14.03 -10.62 -19.11
N PRO A 329 15.00 -9.73 -18.85
CA PRO A 329 14.72 -8.41 -18.30
C PRO A 329 13.85 -7.55 -19.21
N GLN A 330 13.94 -7.73 -20.54
CA GLN A 330 13.15 -6.97 -21.49
C GLN A 330 11.67 -7.33 -21.40
N ARG A 331 11.34 -8.62 -21.30
CA ARG A 331 9.96 -9.06 -21.11
C ARG A 331 9.38 -8.61 -19.78
N LEU A 332 10.17 -8.65 -18.70
CA LEU A 332 9.73 -8.16 -17.40
C LEU A 332 9.43 -6.64 -17.46
N LEU A 333 10.34 -5.84 -18.04
CA LEU A 333 10.11 -4.39 -18.23
C LEU A 333 8.86 -4.11 -19.06
N GLN A 334 8.62 -4.85 -20.14
CA GLN A 334 7.40 -4.75 -20.94
C GLN A 334 6.13 -5.07 -20.14
N THR A 335 6.23 -5.94 -19.13
CA THR A 335 5.12 -6.31 -18.23
C THR A 335 4.96 -5.31 -17.08
N LEU A 336 5.97 -4.49 -16.79
CA LEU A 336 5.93 -3.47 -15.74
C LEU A 336 5.63 -2.05 -16.25
N ALA A 337 5.86 -1.78 -17.53
CA ALA A 337 5.54 -0.49 -18.17
C ALA A 337 4.04 -0.31 -18.48
N SER A 338 3.25 -1.35 -18.23
CA SER A 338 1.98 -1.66 -18.87
C SER A 338 0.74 -1.25 -18.10
#